data_AF-A0A0C9RVM8-F1
#
_entry.id   AF-A0A0C9RVM8-F1
#
_cell.length_a   1.000
_cell.length_b   1.000
_cell.length_c   1.000
_cell.angle_alpha   90.00
_cell.angle_beta   90.00
_cell.angle_gamma   90.00
#
_symmetry.space_group_name_H-M   'P 1'
#
loop_
_entity.id
_entity.type
_entity.pdbx_description
1 polymer ?
#
loop_
_entity_poly.entity_id
_entity_poly.type
_entity_poly.pdbx_seq_one_letter_code
_entity_poly.pdbx_strand_id
1 'polypeptide(L)'
;MSGKDRLPIFPSRGAQMLMKARLAGAQKGHGLLKKKADALQMRFRMILGKIIETKTLMGDVMKEAAFSLAEAKFTTGDFNQVVLQNVTKAQIKIRTKKDNVAGVTLPVFESYQDGADTYELAGLARGGQQLAKLKKNYQSAVKLLVELASLQTSFVTLDEVIKITNRRVNAIEHVIIPRIDRTLAYIISELDELEREEFYRLKKIQDKKRIARKKAEAIKAELLQQ
;
A
#
# COMPACT_ATOMS: atom_id res chain seq x y z
N MET A 1 30.41 18.65 0.12
CA MET A 1 29.09 18.08 -0.23
C MET A 1 29.03 16.64 0.24
N SER A 2 27.99 16.26 0.98
CA SER A 2 27.88 14.97 1.68
C SER A 2 27.90 13.80 0.69
N GLY A 3 28.80 12.83 0.89
CA GLY A 3 28.91 11.63 0.05
C GLY A 3 27.68 10.71 0.04
N LYS A 4 26.60 11.07 0.74
CA LYS A 4 25.32 10.34 0.80
C LYS A 4 24.38 10.63 -0.37
N ASP A 5 24.63 11.69 -1.12
CA ASP A 5 23.74 12.17 -2.19
C ASP A 5 23.83 11.40 -3.50
N ARG A 6 24.83 10.52 -3.64
CA ARG A 6 25.11 9.74 -4.84
C ARG A 6 25.21 8.27 -4.50
N LEU A 7 25.18 7.41 -5.52
CA LEU A 7 25.52 6.00 -5.35
C LEU A 7 27.04 5.83 -5.50
N PRO A 8 27.69 4.99 -4.67
CA PRO A 8 29.11 4.72 -4.78
C PRO A 8 29.36 3.77 -5.96
N ILE A 9 29.55 4.34 -7.16
CA ILE A 9 29.79 3.57 -8.38
C ILE A 9 30.96 4.19 -9.14
N PHE A 10 31.83 3.33 -9.68
CA PHE A 10 32.92 3.78 -10.52
C PHE A 10 32.39 4.22 -11.91
N PRO A 11 32.79 5.40 -12.43
CA PRO A 11 32.35 5.88 -13.74
C PRO A 11 32.81 4.97 -14.87
N SER A 12 31.86 4.33 -15.56
CA SER A 12 32.12 3.56 -16.78
C SER A 12 30.89 3.58 -17.70
N ARG A 13 31.08 3.35 -19.00
CA ARG A 13 29.95 3.25 -19.95
C ARG A 13 28.96 2.15 -19.57
N GLY A 14 29.44 1.02 -19.05
CA GLY A 14 28.57 -0.05 -18.52
C GLY A 14 27.76 0.40 -17.30
N ALA A 15 28.38 1.16 -16.41
CA ALA A 15 27.72 1.72 -15.23
C ALA A 15 26.67 2.79 -15.60
N GLN A 16 26.93 3.60 -16.63
CA GLN A 16 25.97 4.54 -17.20
C GLN A 16 24.73 3.83 -17.75
N MET A 17 24.90 2.74 -18.50
CA MET A 17 23.80 1.94 -19.02
C MET A 17 22.95 1.34 -17.90
N LEU A 18 23.59 0.80 -16.86
CA LEU A 18 22.91 0.27 -15.68
C LEU A 18 22.09 1.34 -14.95
N MET A 19 22.65 2.55 -14.77
CA MET A 19 21.94 3.65 -14.11
C MET A 19 20.77 4.18 -14.93
N LYS A 20 20.91 4.27 -16.27
CA LYS A 20 19.78 4.60 -17.16
C LYS A 20 18.67 3.56 -17.10
N ALA A 21 19.01 2.27 -17.07
CA ALA A 21 18.03 1.20 -16.89
C ALA A 21 17.31 1.29 -15.53
N ARG A 22 18.05 1.58 -14.45
CA ARG A 22 17.48 1.81 -13.11
C ARG A 22 16.55 3.03 -13.08
N LEU A 23 16.91 4.13 -13.75
CA LEU A 23 16.07 5.32 -13.84
C LEU A 23 14.74 5.01 -14.52
N ALA A 24 14.78 4.35 -15.68
CA ALA A 24 13.58 3.92 -16.40
C ALA A 24 12.71 2.95 -15.57
N GLY A 25 13.35 2.04 -14.84
CA GLY A 25 12.68 1.14 -13.89
C GLY A 25 11.99 1.90 -12.75
N ALA A 26 12.66 2.88 -12.15
CA ALA A 26 12.13 3.72 -11.08
C ALA A 26 10.94 4.58 -11.56
N GLN A 27 11.03 5.18 -12.75
CA GLN A 27 9.94 5.96 -13.36
C GLN A 27 8.70 5.08 -13.65
N LYS A 28 8.90 3.89 -14.24
CA LYS A 28 7.80 2.92 -14.46
C LYS A 28 7.20 2.45 -13.13
N GLY A 29 8.04 2.12 -12.16
CA GLY A 29 7.61 1.71 -10.81
C GLY A 29 6.79 2.79 -10.09
N HIS A 30 7.22 4.04 -10.18
CA HIS A 30 6.47 5.19 -9.67
C HIS A 30 5.08 5.29 -10.30
N GLY A 31 4.98 5.21 -11.62
CA GLY A 31 3.70 5.26 -12.33
C GLY A 31 2.75 4.12 -11.95
N LEU A 32 3.25 2.90 -11.78
CA LEU A 32 2.45 1.74 -11.36
C LEU A 32 1.96 1.87 -9.91
N LEU A 33 2.84 2.29 -9.00
CA LEU A 33 2.48 2.48 -7.59
C LEU A 33 1.48 3.62 -7.40
N LYS A 34 1.60 4.70 -8.18
CA LYS A 34 0.62 5.80 -8.18
C LYS A 34 -0.76 5.33 -8.62
N LYS A 35 -0.85 4.59 -9.73
CA LYS A 35 -2.13 3.99 -10.18
C LYS A 35 -2.74 3.04 -9.14
N LYS A 36 -1.90 2.25 -8.46
CA LYS A 36 -2.35 1.38 -7.35
C LYS A 36 -2.90 2.22 -6.19
N ALA A 37 -2.19 3.28 -5.79
CA ALA A 37 -2.62 4.17 -4.72
C ALA A 37 -3.97 4.84 -5.03
N ASP A 38 -4.15 5.33 -6.26
CA ASP A 38 -5.40 5.96 -6.70
C ASP A 38 -6.59 4.98 -6.64
N ALA A 39 -6.39 3.74 -7.09
CA ALA A 39 -7.41 2.69 -7.03
C ALA A 39 -7.78 2.32 -5.58
N LEU A 40 -6.78 2.20 -4.69
CA LEU A 40 -7.01 1.95 -3.27
C LEU A 40 -7.73 3.12 -2.61
N GLN A 41 -7.39 4.35 -2.95
CA GLN A 41 -8.00 5.56 -2.40
C GLN A 41 -9.46 5.73 -2.84
N MET A 42 -9.79 5.36 -4.09
CA MET A 42 -11.19 5.30 -4.55
C MET A 42 -12.00 4.31 -3.72
N ARG A 43 -11.49 3.07 -3.53
CA ARG A 43 -12.15 2.05 -2.71
C ARG A 43 -12.27 2.47 -1.25
N PHE A 44 -11.24 3.11 -0.69
CA PHE A 44 -11.25 3.64 0.66
C PHE A 44 -12.38 4.65 0.87
N ARG A 45 -12.60 5.58 -0.08
CA ARG A 45 -13.72 6.54 -0.02
C ARG A 45 -15.08 5.85 -0.12
N MET A 46 -15.23 4.84 -0.96
CA MET A 46 -16.46 4.06 -1.05
C MET A 46 -16.78 3.34 0.26
N ILE A 47 -15.76 2.73 0.89
CA ILE A 47 -15.93 2.07 2.20
C ILE A 47 -16.28 3.08 3.28
N LEU A 48 -15.65 4.26 3.29
CA LEU A 48 -15.95 5.32 4.25
C LEU A 48 -17.42 5.76 4.17
N GLY A 49 -17.95 5.97 2.95
CA GLY A 49 -19.36 6.31 2.74
C GLY A 49 -20.28 5.23 3.32
N LYS A 50 -20.01 3.96 3.00
CA LYS A 50 -20.75 2.82 3.54
C LYS A 50 -20.68 2.73 5.06
N ILE A 51 -19.51 2.97 5.66
CA ILE A 51 -19.35 2.95 7.13
C ILE A 51 -20.26 3.99 7.78
N ILE A 52 -20.35 5.19 7.22
CA ILE A 52 -21.20 6.25 7.78
C ILE A 52 -22.67 5.83 7.71
N GLU A 53 -23.13 5.36 6.54
CA GLU A 53 -24.50 4.88 6.33
C GLU A 53 -24.87 3.69 7.24
N THR A 54 -24.01 2.68 7.31
CA THR A 54 -24.23 1.51 8.16
C THR A 54 -24.19 1.89 9.64
N LYS A 55 -23.35 2.86 10.04
CA LYS A 55 -23.25 3.31 11.43
C LYS A 55 -24.50 4.10 11.86
N THR A 56 -25.08 4.92 10.99
CA THR A 56 -26.36 5.57 11.30
C THR A 56 -27.48 4.55 11.42
N LEU A 57 -27.57 3.61 10.47
CA LEU A 57 -28.58 2.55 10.50
C LEU A 57 -28.42 1.62 11.72
N MET A 58 -27.18 1.36 12.14
CA MET A 58 -26.89 0.65 13.39
C MET A 58 -27.47 1.36 14.61
N GLY A 59 -27.36 2.69 14.66
CA GLY A 59 -27.91 3.50 15.76
C GLY A 59 -29.43 3.30 15.90
N ASP A 60 -30.14 3.29 14.77
CA ASP A 60 -31.59 3.11 14.73
C ASP A 60 -32.00 1.69 15.15
N VAL A 61 -31.33 0.66 14.58
CA VAL A 61 -31.61 -0.75 14.91
C VAL A 61 -31.29 -1.05 16.38
N MET A 62 -30.20 -0.49 16.93
CA MET A 62 -29.86 -0.65 18.34
C MET A 62 -30.85 0.06 19.26
N LYS A 63 -31.35 1.23 18.86
CA LYS A 63 -32.40 1.93 19.61
C LYS A 63 -33.69 1.10 19.66
N GLU A 64 -34.09 0.49 18.55
CA GLU A 64 -35.26 -0.40 18.50
C GLU A 64 -35.06 -1.67 19.34
N ALA A 65 -33.87 -2.27 19.28
CA ALA A 65 -33.51 -3.44 20.08
C ALA A 65 -33.50 -3.12 21.59
N ALA A 66 -32.97 -1.96 21.99
CA ALA A 66 -32.98 -1.49 23.36
C ALA A 66 -34.41 -1.21 23.86
N PHE A 67 -35.27 -0.64 23.01
CA PHE A 67 -36.68 -0.44 23.35
C PHE A 67 -37.41 -1.78 23.52
N SER A 68 -37.18 -2.73 22.63
CA SER A 68 -37.75 -4.09 22.73
C SER A 68 -37.30 -4.80 24.02
N LEU A 69 -36.09 -4.51 24.51
CA LEU A 69 -35.59 -5.03 25.79
C LEU A 69 -36.37 -4.45 26.98
N ALA A 70 -36.73 -3.16 26.92
CA ALA A 70 -37.57 -2.55 27.94
C ALA A 70 -38.99 -3.14 27.93
N GLU A 71 -39.60 -3.37 26.76
CA GLU A 71 -40.89 -4.04 26.61
C GLU A 71 -40.87 -5.45 27.22
N ALA A 72 -39.81 -6.22 26.92
CA ALA A 72 -39.63 -7.56 27.49
C ALA A 72 -39.47 -7.49 29.02
N LYS A 73 -38.66 -6.55 29.54
CA LYS A 73 -38.47 -6.43 31.01
C LYS A 73 -39.75 -6.07 31.73
N PHE A 74 -40.58 -5.21 31.14
CA PHE A 74 -41.86 -4.83 31.71
C PHE A 74 -42.85 -6.01 31.77
N THR A 75 -42.89 -6.85 30.75
CA THR A 75 -43.85 -7.96 30.64
C THR A 75 -43.43 -9.22 31.39
N THR A 76 -42.15 -9.59 31.30
CA THR A 76 -41.61 -10.83 31.87
C THR A 76 -41.03 -10.68 33.28
N GLY A 77 -40.78 -9.44 33.73
CA GLY A 77 -39.99 -9.18 34.93
C GLY A 77 -38.49 -9.35 34.65
N ASP A 78 -37.69 -9.63 35.69
CA ASP A 78 -36.23 -9.70 35.55
C ASP A 78 -35.76 -11.08 35.06
N PHE A 79 -35.56 -11.21 33.74
CA PHE A 79 -35.05 -12.42 33.10
C PHE A 79 -33.53 -12.40 32.88
N ASN A 80 -32.82 -11.35 33.32
CA ASN A 80 -31.38 -11.19 33.07
C ASN A 80 -30.55 -12.33 33.69
N GLN A 81 -30.84 -12.70 34.95
CA GLN A 81 -30.11 -13.77 35.63
C GLN A 81 -30.26 -15.12 34.92
N VAL A 82 -31.48 -15.43 34.49
CA VAL A 82 -31.78 -16.69 33.77
C VAL A 82 -31.04 -16.76 32.44
N VAL A 83 -30.97 -15.66 31.70
CA VAL A 83 -30.26 -15.62 30.42
C VAL A 83 -28.75 -15.81 30.65
N LEU A 84 -28.17 -15.10 31.62
CA LEU A 84 -26.73 -15.14 31.92
C LEU A 84 -26.27 -16.51 32.44
N GLN A 85 -27.08 -17.18 33.26
CA GLN A 85 -26.74 -18.50 33.81
C GLN A 85 -26.84 -19.63 32.77
N ASN A 86 -27.73 -19.50 31.78
CA ASN A 86 -27.99 -20.55 30.79
C ASN A 86 -27.16 -20.42 29.50
N VAL A 87 -26.06 -19.65 29.49
CA VAL A 87 -25.17 -19.53 28.32
C VAL A 87 -24.24 -20.74 28.23
N THR A 88 -24.43 -21.59 27.22
CA THR A 88 -23.57 -22.78 26.98
C THR A 88 -22.78 -22.68 25.68
N LYS A 89 -23.48 -22.61 24.54
CA LYS A 89 -22.87 -22.50 23.20
C LYS A 89 -23.40 -21.27 22.46
N ALA A 90 -22.52 -20.61 21.70
CA ALA A 90 -22.91 -19.48 20.87
C ALA A 90 -23.71 -19.94 19.65
N GLN A 91 -24.90 -19.36 19.46
CA GLN A 91 -25.77 -19.63 18.31
C GLN A 91 -25.26 -18.96 17.02
N ILE A 92 -24.70 -17.75 17.13
CA ILE A 92 -24.13 -17.01 16.01
C ILE A 92 -22.62 -16.99 16.18
N LYS A 93 -21.91 -17.45 15.17
CA LYS A 93 -20.45 -17.45 15.12
C LYS A 93 -19.98 -16.70 13.88
N ILE A 94 -18.73 -16.26 13.90
CA ILE A 94 -18.14 -15.46 12.84
C ILE A 94 -17.07 -16.28 12.14
N ARG A 95 -17.07 -16.26 10.81
CA ARG A 95 -16.01 -16.82 9.97
C ARG A 95 -15.28 -15.69 9.26
N THR A 96 -13.96 -15.81 9.19
CA THR A 96 -13.12 -14.87 8.45
C THR A 96 -12.93 -15.35 7.03
N LYS A 97 -13.21 -14.48 6.06
CA LYS A 97 -12.95 -14.64 4.63
C LYS A 97 -11.90 -13.63 4.22
N LYS A 98 -11.13 -13.94 3.18
CA LYS A 98 -10.17 -13.01 2.60
C LYS A 98 -10.74 -12.48 1.29
N ASP A 99 -10.86 -11.18 1.17
CA ASP A 99 -11.20 -10.48 -0.07
C ASP A 99 -9.94 -9.80 -0.63
N ASN A 100 -9.80 -9.71 -1.95
CA ASN A 100 -8.62 -9.14 -2.59
C ASN A 100 -8.98 -7.89 -3.38
N VAL A 101 -8.48 -6.74 -2.92
CA VAL A 101 -8.71 -5.45 -3.57
C VAL A 101 -7.37 -4.87 -4.02
N ALA A 102 -7.17 -4.79 -5.34
CA ALA A 102 -5.96 -4.24 -5.96
C ALA A 102 -4.63 -4.82 -5.42
N GLY A 103 -4.63 -6.12 -5.08
CA GLY A 103 -3.46 -6.82 -4.54
C GLY A 103 -3.22 -6.58 -3.06
N VAL A 104 -4.27 -6.19 -2.31
CA VAL A 104 -4.29 -6.11 -0.84
C VAL A 104 -5.36 -7.07 -0.34
N THR A 105 -4.98 -7.97 0.57
CA THR A 105 -5.90 -8.92 1.19
C THR A 105 -6.59 -8.29 2.39
N LEU A 106 -7.90 -8.09 2.27
CA LEU A 106 -8.75 -7.55 3.31
C LEU A 106 -9.48 -8.68 4.04
N PRO A 107 -9.46 -8.71 5.38
CA PRO A 107 -10.29 -9.64 6.14
C PRO A 107 -11.75 -9.18 6.13
N VAL A 108 -12.64 -10.06 5.69
CA VAL A 108 -14.09 -9.88 5.68
C VAL A 108 -14.72 -10.86 6.66
N PHE A 109 -15.66 -10.40 7.47
CA PHE A 109 -16.36 -11.26 8.43
C PHE A 109 -17.73 -11.67 7.88
N GLU A 110 -18.01 -12.96 7.91
CA GLU A 110 -19.32 -13.53 7.57
C GLU A 110 -19.93 -14.15 8.83
N SER A 111 -21.15 -13.77 9.18
CA SER A 111 -21.89 -14.40 10.28
C SER A 111 -22.50 -15.73 9.82
N TYR A 112 -22.25 -16.80 10.54
CA TYR A 112 -22.92 -18.08 10.34
C TYR A 112 -23.68 -18.49 11.60
N GLN A 113 -24.86 -19.07 11.41
CA GLN A 113 -25.68 -19.55 12.51
C GLN A 113 -25.39 -21.03 12.70
N ASP A 114 -24.84 -21.39 13.86
CA ASP A 114 -24.48 -22.75 14.22
C ASP A 114 -25.44 -23.26 15.30
N GLY A 115 -26.47 -23.98 14.88
CA GLY A 115 -27.29 -24.79 15.78
C GLY A 115 -28.50 -24.12 16.44
N ALA A 116 -29.23 -25.00 17.13
CA ALA A 116 -30.59 -24.85 17.64
C ALA A 116 -30.76 -23.74 18.68
N ASP A 117 -32.00 -23.29 18.84
CA ASP A 117 -32.38 -22.24 19.76
C ASP A 117 -32.34 -22.74 21.22
N THR A 118 -31.29 -22.36 21.95
CA THR A 118 -31.14 -22.73 23.38
C THR A 118 -32.17 -22.07 24.28
N TYR A 119 -32.88 -21.05 23.80
CA TYR A 119 -33.84 -20.26 24.58
C TYR A 119 -35.27 -20.37 24.05
N GLU A 120 -35.59 -21.38 23.23
CA GLU A 120 -36.94 -21.59 22.67
C GLU A 120 -38.02 -21.73 23.75
N LEU A 121 -37.63 -22.30 24.90
CA LEU A 121 -38.51 -22.49 26.07
C LEU A 121 -38.47 -21.31 27.05
N ALA A 122 -37.65 -20.28 26.82
CA ALA A 122 -37.54 -19.14 27.72
C ALA A 122 -38.78 -18.23 27.59
N GLY A 123 -39.48 -18.00 28.71
CA GLY A 123 -40.69 -17.16 28.72
C GLY A 123 -42.00 -17.88 28.37
N LEU A 124 -42.03 -19.22 28.40
CA LEU A 124 -43.26 -20.01 28.23
C LEU A 124 -44.37 -19.65 29.22
N ALA A 125 -44.00 -19.26 30.45
CA ALA A 125 -44.97 -18.95 31.49
C ALA A 125 -45.62 -17.56 31.33
N ARG A 126 -44.86 -16.55 30.87
CA ARG A 126 -45.30 -15.16 30.61
C ARG A 126 -44.38 -14.51 29.59
N GLY A 127 -44.93 -13.72 28.66
CA GLY A 127 -44.16 -12.81 27.80
C GLY A 127 -43.27 -13.43 26.71
N GLY A 128 -43.39 -14.72 26.41
CA GLY A 128 -42.58 -15.40 25.37
C GLY A 128 -42.60 -14.74 23.98
N GLN A 129 -43.72 -14.13 23.58
CA GLN A 129 -43.81 -13.39 22.31
C GLN A 129 -42.90 -12.15 22.28
N GLN A 130 -42.76 -11.44 23.41
CA GLN A 130 -41.87 -10.28 23.51
C GLN A 130 -40.40 -10.71 23.56
N LEU A 131 -40.09 -11.85 24.19
CA LEU A 131 -38.76 -12.46 24.15
C LEU A 131 -38.37 -12.90 22.73
N ALA A 132 -39.29 -13.48 21.95
CA ALA A 132 -39.04 -13.84 20.56
C ALA A 132 -38.79 -12.61 19.68
N LYS A 133 -39.59 -11.54 19.86
CA LYS A 133 -39.40 -10.25 19.17
C LYS A 133 -38.05 -9.63 19.53
N LEU A 134 -37.72 -9.59 20.82
CA LEU A 134 -36.42 -9.14 21.33
C LEU A 134 -35.27 -9.89 20.66
N LYS A 135 -35.36 -11.22 20.63
CA LYS A 135 -34.34 -12.08 20.02
C LYS A 135 -34.14 -11.77 18.55
N LYS A 136 -35.22 -11.62 17.78
CA LYS A 136 -35.16 -11.27 16.36
C LYS A 136 -34.49 -9.90 16.14
N ASN A 137 -34.82 -8.91 16.97
CA ASN A 137 -34.24 -7.56 16.87
C ASN A 137 -32.75 -7.56 17.21
N TYR A 138 -32.34 -8.25 18.28
CA TYR A 138 -30.91 -8.40 18.60
C TYR A 138 -30.15 -9.24 17.58
N GLN A 139 -30.77 -10.26 17.00
CA GLN A 139 -30.15 -11.05 15.94
C GLN A 139 -29.87 -10.20 14.69
N SER A 140 -30.81 -9.33 14.30
CA SER A 140 -30.60 -8.36 13.21
C SER A 140 -29.51 -7.35 13.56
N ALA A 141 -29.50 -6.84 14.81
CA ALA A 141 -28.46 -5.93 15.29
C ALA A 141 -27.06 -6.55 15.25
N VAL A 142 -26.91 -7.81 15.68
CA VAL A 142 -25.63 -8.54 15.66
C VAL A 142 -25.15 -8.77 14.23
N LYS A 143 -26.04 -9.12 13.29
CA LYS A 143 -25.67 -9.25 11.86
C LYS A 143 -25.11 -7.94 11.31
N LEU A 144 -25.77 -6.83 11.63
CA LEU A 144 -25.33 -5.50 11.19
C LEU A 144 -24.00 -5.08 11.85
N LEU A 145 -23.81 -5.41 13.13
CA LEU A 145 -22.54 -5.18 13.83
C LEU A 145 -21.39 -5.94 13.20
N VAL A 146 -21.60 -7.19 12.78
CA VAL A 146 -20.58 -8.00 12.11
C VAL A 146 -20.22 -7.39 10.75
N GLU A 147 -21.21 -6.92 9.99
CA GLU A 147 -20.96 -6.20 8.73
C GLU A 147 -20.17 -4.90 8.96
N LEU A 148 -20.56 -4.10 9.97
CA LEU A 148 -19.85 -2.88 10.31
C LEU A 148 -18.41 -3.17 10.76
N ALA A 149 -18.19 -4.20 11.59
CA ALA A 149 -16.87 -4.61 12.04
C ALA A 149 -15.98 -5.06 10.86
N SER A 150 -16.57 -5.74 9.87
CA SER A 150 -15.89 -6.11 8.62
C SER A 150 -15.43 -4.89 7.84
N LEU A 151 -16.30 -3.89 7.68
CA LEU A 151 -15.97 -2.63 7.02
C LEU A 151 -14.89 -1.85 7.78
N GLN A 152 -14.99 -1.77 9.12
CA GLN A 152 -14.01 -1.07 9.97
C GLN A 152 -12.63 -1.73 9.91
N THR A 153 -12.57 -3.05 10.01
CA THR A 153 -11.28 -3.79 9.95
C THR A 153 -10.65 -3.65 8.56
N SER A 154 -11.46 -3.75 7.51
CA SER A 154 -11.02 -3.48 6.13
C SER A 154 -10.54 -2.03 5.95
N PHE A 155 -11.19 -1.07 6.61
CA PHE A 155 -10.82 0.34 6.54
C PHE A 155 -9.46 0.63 7.18
N VAL A 156 -9.20 0.10 8.38
CA VAL A 156 -7.92 0.31 9.09
C VAL A 156 -6.77 -0.33 8.31
N THR A 157 -6.94 -1.58 7.87
CA THR A 157 -5.92 -2.29 7.08
C THR A 157 -5.64 -1.59 5.74
N LEU A 158 -6.68 -1.08 5.07
CA LEU A 158 -6.53 -0.35 3.81
C LEU A 158 -5.82 1.00 4.01
N ASP A 159 -6.10 1.75 5.08
CA ASP A 159 -5.44 3.02 5.40
C ASP A 159 -3.93 2.84 5.60
N GLU A 160 -3.52 1.82 6.35
CA GLU A 160 -2.10 1.51 6.57
C GLU A 160 -1.38 1.22 5.25
N VAL A 161 -2.01 0.42 4.37
CA VAL A 161 -1.43 0.07 3.07
C VAL A 161 -1.36 1.29 2.14
N ILE A 162 -2.36 2.18 2.16
CA ILE A 162 -2.32 3.44 1.41
C ILE A 162 -1.16 4.31 1.91
N LYS A 163 -1.01 4.48 3.23
CA LYS A 163 0.10 5.24 3.83
C LYS A 163 1.47 4.67 3.45
N ILE A 164 1.63 3.35 3.45
CA ILE A 164 2.87 2.69 3.02
C ILE A 164 3.12 2.92 1.54
N THR A 165 2.09 2.81 0.70
CA THR A 165 2.20 2.99 -0.75
C THR A 165 2.57 4.43 -1.10
N ASN A 166 1.90 5.42 -0.49
CA ASN A 166 2.22 6.84 -0.69
C ASN A 166 3.63 7.19 -0.20
N ARG A 167 4.07 6.66 0.94
CA ARG A 167 5.46 6.83 1.38
C ARG A 167 6.46 6.26 0.38
N ARG A 168 6.17 5.11 -0.23
CA ARG A 168 7.03 4.50 -1.27
C ARG A 168 7.06 5.34 -2.54
N VAL A 169 5.91 5.86 -2.99
CA VAL A 169 5.81 6.76 -4.14
C VAL A 169 6.67 8.00 -3.91
N ASN A 170 6.49 8.67 -2.76
CA ASN A 170 7.25 9.88 -2.39
C ASN A 170 8.75 9.61 -2.25
N ALA A 171 9.14 8.45 -1.71
CA ALA A 171 10.54 8.05 -1.62
C ALA A 171 11.16 7.86 -3.02
N ILE A 172 10.41 7.29 -3.96
CA ILE A 172 10.89 7.14 -5.33
C ILE A 172 11.05 8.51 -6.00
N GLU A 173 10.04 9.38 -5.87
CA GLU A 173 9.98 10.69 -6.51
C GLU A 173 11.04 11.66 -5.97
N HIS A 174 11.18 11.78 -4.65
CA HIS A 174 12.02 12.81 -4.04
C HIS A 174 13.40 12.31 -3.59
N VAL A 175 13.61 11.00 -3.43
CA VAL A 175 14.89 10.46 -2.94
C VAL A 175 15.60 9.65 -4.01
N ILE A 176 14.94 8.65 -4.60
CA ILE A 176 15.59 7.69 -5.49
C ILE A 176 15.87 8.29 -6.87
N ILE A 177 14.87 8.89 -7.52
CA ILE A 177 15.03 9.49 -8.85
C ILE A 177 16.12 10.58 -8.83
N PRO A 178 16.08 11.59 -7.93
CA PRO A 178 17.12 12.61 -7.88
C PRO A 178 18.51 12.06 -7.54
N ARG A 179 18.60 10.98 -6.75
CA ARG A 179 19.88 10.33 -6.44
C ARG A 179 20.45 9.61 -7.66
N ILE A 180 19.62 8.96 -8.47
CA ILE A 180 20.05 8.33 -9.73
C ILE A 180 20.47 9.41 -10.73
N ASP A 181 19.70 10.49 -10.88
CA ASP A 181 20.03 11.58 -11.80
C ASP A 181 21.35 12.27 -11.45
N ARG A 182 21.59 12.56 -10.17
CA ARG A 182 22.88 13.10 -9.71
C ARG A 182 24.04 12.14 -9.95
N THR A 183 23.80 10.83 -9.84
CA THR A 183 24.82 9.82 -10.14
C THR A 183 25.07 9.72 -11.65
N LEU A 184 24.04 9.82 -12.48
CA LEU A 184 24.18 9.86 -13.95
C LEU A 184 24.95 11.09 -14.42
N ALA A 185 24.64 12.27 -13.87
CA ALA A 185 25.36 13.50 -14.18
C ALA A 185 26.86 13.38 -13.87
N TYR A 186 27.20 12.78 -12.72
CA TYR A 186 28.59 12.50 -12.33
C TYR A 186 29.29 11.53 -13.29
N ILE A 187 28.63 10.43 -13.67
CA ILE A 187 29.23 9.47 -14.61
C ILE A 187 29.49 10.12 -15.97
N ILE A 188 28.56 10.95 -16.44
CA ILE A 188 28.70 11.65 -17.73
C ILE A 188 29.87 12.63 -17.65
N SER A 189 29.95 13.46 -16.59
CA SER A 189 31.05 14.42 -16.44
C SER A 189 32.43 13.76 -16.38
N GLU A 190 32.55 12.62 -15.69
CA GLU A 190 33.81 11.88 -15.57
C GLU A 190 34.20 11.18 -16.89
N LEU A 191 33.22 10.63 -17.61
CA LEU A 191 33.48 10.03 -18.94
C LEU A 191 33.91 11.10 -19.95
N ASP A 192 33.27 12.26 -19.95
CA ASP A 192 33.62 13.37 -20.84
C ASP A 192 35.04 13.89 -20.54
N GLU A 193 35.46 13.91 -19.27
CA GLU A 193 36.81 14.31 -18.89
C GLU A 193 37.87 13.28 -19.30
N LEU A 194 37.59 11.98 -19.12
CA LEU A 194 38.46 10.91 -19.61
C LEU A 194 38.62 10.94 -21.14
N GLU A 195 37.52 11.17 -21.87
CA GLU A 195 37.56 11.32 -23.33
C GLU A 195 38.35 12.58 -23.76
N ARG A 196 38.24 13.68 -23.00
CA ARG A 196 39.03 14.91 -23.22
C ARG A 196 40.53 14.66 -23.01
N GLU A 197 40.92 13.94 -21.96
CA GLU A 197 42.31 13.59 -21.68
C GLU A 197 42.91 12.68 -22.76
N GLU A 198 42.15 11.66 -23.19
CA GLU A 198 42.56 10.80 -24.31
C GLU A 198 42.71 11.58 -25.61
N PHE A 199 41.77 12.47 -25.93
CA PHE A 199 41.84 13.32 -27.10
C PHE A 199 43.08 14.22 -27.08
N TYR A 200 43.41 14.83 -25.94
CA TYR A 200 44.62 15.64 -25.79
C TYR A 200 45.90 14.83 -25.97
N ARG A 201 45.96 13.61 -25.40
CA ARG A 201 47.09 12.69 -25.58
C ARG A 201 47.30 12.32 -27.05
N LEU A 202 46.23 11.96 -27.76
CA LEU A 202 46.28 11.64 -29.19
C LEU A 202 46.74 12.84 -30.02
N LYS A 203 46.21 14.03 -29.73
CA LYS A 203 46.62 15.28 -30.40
C LYS A 203 48.12 15.54 -30.23
N LYS A 204 48.65 15.43 -29.01
CA LYS A 204 50.09 15.60 -28.73
C LYS A 204 50.96 14.56 -29.45
N ILE A 205 50.51 13.30 -29.54
CA ILE A 205 51.23 12.26 -30.28
C ILE A 205 51.25 12.58 -31.78
N GLN A 206 50.12 13.04 -32.33
CA GLN A 206 50.02 13.43 -33.74
C GLN A 206 50.88 14.65 -34.05
N ASP A 207 50.90 15.65 -33.17
CA ASP A 207 51.76 16.83 -33.28
C ASP A 207 53.24 16.42 -33.24
N LYS A 208 53.65 15.55 -32.31
CA LYS A 208 55.01 14.99 -32.26
C LYS A 208 55.38 14.23 -33.54
N LYS A 209 54.49 13.38 -34.06
CA LYS A 209 54.70 12.67 -35.33
C LYS A 209 54.82 13.63 -36.52
N ARG A 210 54.01 14.69 -36.56
CA ARG A 210 54.07 15.72 -37.60
C ARG A 210 55.39 16.49 -37.54
N ILE A 211 55.86 16.87 -36.35
CA ILE A 211 57.15 17.53 -36.16
C ILE A 211 58.30 16.60 -36.60
N ALA A 212 58.25 15.32 -36.21
CA ALA A 212 59.27 14.33 -36.61
C ALA A 212 59.31 14.12 -38.14
N ARG A 213 58.15 14.05 -38.81
CA ARG A 213 58.07 13.97 -40.28
C ARG A 213 58.66 15.21 -40.96
N LYS A 214 58.31 16.41 -40.50
CA LYS A 214 58.88 17.67 -41.03
C LYS A 214 60.40 17.73 -40.85
N LYS A 215 60.93 17.28 -39.71
CA LYS A 215 62.38 17.19 -39.48
C LYS A 215 63.06 16.17 -40.41
N ALA A 216 62.44 15.00 -40.61
CA ALA A 216 62.96 13.99 -41.52
C ALA A 216 62.92 14.43 -43.00
N GLU A 217 61.89 15.16 -43.41
CA GLU A 217 61.80 15.76 -44.74
C GLU A 217 62.85 16.86 -44.94
N ALA A 218 63.10 17.70 -43.93
CA ALA A 218 64.18 18.69 -43.98
C ALA A 218 65.57 18.03 -44.12
N ILE A 219 65.84 16.98 -43.33
CA ILE A 219 67.11 16.23 -43.41
C ILE A 219 67.27 15.54 -44.77
N LYS A 220 66.19 14.98 -45.34
CA LYS A 220 66.23 14.40 -46.70
C LYS A 220 66.45 15.44 -47.79
N ALA A 221 65.87 16.63 -47.65
CA ALA A 221 66.09 17.73 -48.58
C ALA A 221 67.54 18.24 -48.54
N GLU A 222 68.15 18.31 -47.34
CA GLU A 222 69.57 18.67 -47.18
C GLU A 222 70.51 17.62 -47.76
N LEU A 223 70.20 16.31 -47.63
CA LEU A 223 70.96 15.21 -48.22
C LEU A 223 70.85 15.11 -49.76
N LEU A 224 69.82 15.72 -50.36
CA LEU A 224 69.63 15.78 -51.81
C LEU A 224 70.26 17.03 -52.45
N GLN A 225 70.75 17.96 -51.62
CA GLN A 225 71.44 19.19 -52.06
C GLN A 225 72.97 19.11 -51.91
N GLN A 226 73.51 18.01 -51.39
CA GLN A 226 74.93 17.64 -51.43
C GLN A 226 75.18 16.63 -52.54
#